data_AF-S2ZNI2-F1
#
_entry.id   AF-S2ZNI2-F1
#
_cell.length_a   1.000
_cell.length_b   1.000
_cell.length_c   1.000
_cell.angle_alpha   90.00
_cell.angle_beta   90.00
_cell.angle_gamma   90.00
#
_symmetry.space_group_name_H-M   'P 1'
#
loop_
_entity.id
_entity.type
_entity.pdbx_description
1 polymer ?
#
loop_
_entity_poly.entity_id
_entity_poly.type
_entity_poly.pdbx_seq_one_letter_code
_entity_poly.pdbx_strand_id
1 'polypeptide(L)'
;MKPIIVAIDDRLANPGDTLSLAGHLDEESYALGEHEFCLPHGIEYDLVLTNAGEGILVTGILKTCAVGECDRCLAPASMDIAAEVDEYYLFEEPEHPADDEDEADYSLVSSDKTIDLAGALLPSLVMETPFVVLCKPDCKGLCPVCGANLNEEDCGHAAQVNRTRSEERLDSNPFSVLAGLTFDDEKNSEESVEDSAEEGAEDSTKESVEGRDSDSKR
;
A
#
# COMPACT_ATOMS: atom_id res chain seq x y z
N MET A 1 -2.22 22.17 12.86
CA MET A 1 -0.98 22.02 13.64
C MET A 1 -0.66 23.32 14.36
N LYS A 2 -0.40 23.26 15.67
CA LYS A 2 0.10 24.36 16.49
C LYS A 2 1.53 24.70 16.09
N PRO A 3 1.91 25.98 16.07
CA PRO A 3 3.26 26.37 15.69
C PRO A 3 4.29 25.86 16.70
N ILE A 4 5.43 25.41 16.21
CA ILE A 4 6.58 24.96 17.02
C ILE A 4 7.73 25.92 16.76
N ILE A 5 7.75 26.98 17.54
CA ILE A 5 8.71 28.07 17.38
C ILE A 5 10.03 27.72 18.06
N VAL A 6 11.10 27.66 17.28
CA VAL A 6 12.48 27.50 17.77
C VAL A 6 13.25 28.78 17.51
N ALA A 7 13.86 29.32 18.55
CA ALA A 7 14.73 30.48 18.43
C ALA A 7 16.12 30.07 17.96
N ILE A 8 16.67 30.83 17.00
CA ILE A 8 18.05 30.72 16.56
C ILE A 8 18.92 31.49 17.56
N ASP A 9 19.29 30.80 18.63
CA ASP A 9 20.12 31.33 19.72
C ASP A 9 21.62 31.07 19.48
N ASP A 10 22.45 31.36 20.50
CA ASP A 10 23.90 31.21 20.45
C ASP A 10 24.37 29.79 20.03
N ARG A 11 23.52 28.76 20.17
CA ARG A 11 23.82 27.37 19.77
C ARG A 11 23.78 27.13 18.27
N LEU A 12 23.24 28.08 17.49
CA LEU A 12 23.18 28.03 16.03
C LEU A 12 23.80 29.30 15.42
N ALA A 13 24.68 29.97 16.15
CA ALA A 13 25.23 31.27 15.73
C ALA A 13 26.23 31.17 14.59
N ASN A 14 27.00 30.07 14.50
CA ASN A 14 28.09 29.92 13.53
C ASN A 14 27.80 28.80 12.52
N PRO A 15 28.33 28.92 11.29
CA PRO A 15 28.24 27.84 10.31
C PRO A 15 28.83 26.53 10.85
N GLY A 16 28.09 25.44 10.69
CA GLY A 16 28.42 24.11 11.22
C GLY A 16 27.94 23.85 12.64
N ASP A 17 27.42 24.85 13.35
CA ASP A 17 26.76 24.62 14.64
C ASP A 17 25.49 23.78 14.45
N THR A 18 25.24 22.86 15.39
CA THR A 18 24.12 21.93 15.34
C THR A 18 23.33 21.93 16.64
N LEU A 19 22.02 21.78 16.52
CA LEU A 19 21.09 21.69 17.63
C LEU A 19 20.13 20.52 17.41
N SER A 20 20.23 19.49 18.25
CA SER A 20 19.25 18.39 18.30
C SER A 20 18.03 18.80 19.11
N LEU A 21 16.86 18.52 18.57
CA LEU A 21 15.57 18.79 19.16
C LEU A 21 14.67 17.57 18.99
N ALA A 22 14.39 16.90 20.09
CA ALA A 22 13.40 15.83 20.15
C ALA A 22 12.22 16.25 21.01
N GLY A 23 11.02 15.84 20.63
CA GLY A 23 9.82 16.25 21.33
C GLY A 23 8.59 15.44 20.97
N HIS A 24 7.52 15.78 21.67
CA HIS A 24 6.19 15.24 21.46
C HIS A 24 5.22 16.39 21.20
N LEU A 25 4.36 16.23 20.20
CA LEU A 25 3.37 17.21 19.82
C LEU A 25 1.97 16.63 19.97
N ASP A 26 1.19 17.24 20.86
CA ASP A 26 -0.22 16.92 21.09
C ASP A 26 -1.12 17.53 19.98
N GLU A 27 -0.97 17.02 18.76
CA GLU A 27 -1.93 17.24 17.67
C GLU A 27 -3.02 16.17 17.70
N GLU A 28 -4.25 16.60 17.45
CA GLU A 28 -5.42 15.72 17.50
C GLU A 28 -5.76 15.14 16.12
N SER A 29 -5.56 15.92 15.05
CA SER A 29 -5.82 15.49 13.69
C SER A 29 -5.05 16.29 12.64
N TYR A 30 -4.98 15.73 11.43
CA TYR A 30 -4.59 16.45 10.21
C TYR A 30 -5.51 16.05 9.05
N ALA A 31 -5.56 16.91 8.03
CA ALA A 31 -6.38 16.70 6.86
C ALA A 31 -5.51 16.52 5.61
N LEU A 32 -5.93 15.64 4.71
CA LEU A 32 -5.35 15.45 3.39
C LEU A 32 -6.47 15.29 2.36
N GLY A 33 -6.68 16.34 1.57
CA GLY A 33 -7.83 16.41 0.67
C GLY A 33 -9.15 16.38 1.44
N GLU A 34 -9.95 15.35 1.20
CA GLU A 34 -11.23 15.11 1.90
C GLU A 34 -11.11 14.14 3.10
N HIS A 35 -9.93 13.55 3.31
CA HIS A 35 -9.69 12.65 4.43
C HIS A 35 -9.27 13.45 5.68
N GLU A 36 -9.85 13.07 6.82
CA GLU A 36 -9.42 13.50 8.14
C GLU A 36 -8.81 12.31 8.89
N PHE A 37 -7.61 12.52 9.42
CA PHE A 37 -6.86 11.51 10.17
C PHE A 37 -6.74 11.95 11.62
N CYS A 38 -7.20 11.11 12.55
CA CYS A 38 -7.01 11.32 13.97
C CYS A 38 -5.64 10.83 14.42
N LEU A 39 -5.03 11.55 15.35
CA LEU A 39 -3.72 11.25 15.93
C LEU A 39 -3.88 10.94 17.43
N PRO A 40 -4.33 9.73 17.82
CA PRO A 40 -4.64 9.41 19.22
C PRO A 40 -3.43 9.51 20.15
N HIS A 41 -2.23 9.46 19.58
CA HIS A 41 -0.96 9.51 20.32
C HIS A 41 -0.13 10.73 19.96
N GLY A 42 -0.65 11.71 19.22
CA GLY A 42 0.13 12.86 18.75
C GLY A 42 1.26 12.48 17.79
N ILE A 43 2.27 13.35 17.70
CA ILE A 43 3.43 13.19 16.80
C ILE A 43 4.71 13.22 17.63
N GLU A 44 5.57 12.22 17.46
CA GLU A 44 6.93 12.22 17.99
C GLU A 44 7.89 12.68 16.89
N TYR A 45 8.87 13.51 17.24
CA TYR A 45 9.88 13.96 16.29
C TYR A 45 11.27 13.98 16.92
N ASP A 46 12.27 13.73 16.09
CA ASP A 46 13.69 13.87 16.40
C ASP A 46 14.36 14.60 15.23
N LEU A 47 14.73 15.85 15.46
CA LEU A 47 15.23 16.78 14.46
C LEU A 47 16.63 17.29 14.83
N VAL A 48 17.41 17.63 13.82
CA VAL A 48 18.71 18.28 13.92
C VAL A 48 18.67 19.53 13.05
N LEU A 49 18.80 20.67 13.71
CA LEU A 49 18.98 21.96 13.07
C LEU A 49 20.47 22.18 12.88
N THR A 50 20.89 22.52 11.67
CA THR A 50 22.29 22.78 11.31
C THR A 50 22.41 24.13 10.66
N ASN A 51 23.27 25.00 11.17
CA ASN A 51 23.57 26.26 10.48
C ASN A 51 24.45 25.97 9.25
N ALA A 52 23.91 26.17 8.05
CA ALA A 52 24.59 25.94 6.78
C ALA A 52 25.34 27.18 6.27
N GLY A 53 25.29 28.29 7.00
CA GLY A 53 25.96 29.56 6.70
C GLY A 53 25.00 30.61 6.15
N GLU A 54 24.27 30.29 5.09
CA GLU A 54 23.24 31.15 4.48
C GLU A 54 21.83 30.93 5.07
N GLY A 55 21.66 29.87 5.86
CA GLY A 55 20.41 29.49 6.49
C GLY A 55 20.57 28.36 7.50
N ILE A 56 19.43 27.83 7.95
CA ILE A 56 19.32 26.68 8.85
C ILE A 56 18.71 25.51 8.08
N LEU A 57 19.44 24.40 8.02
CA LEU A 57 18.94 23.13 7.53
C LEU A 57 18.31 22.34 8.68
N VAL A 58 17.06 21.94 8.52
CA VAL A 58 16.34 21.10 9.47
C VAL A 58 16.22 19.71 8.87
N THR A 59 16.86 18.73 9.52
CA THR A 59 16.80 17.32 9.08
C THR A 59 16.32 16.43 10.22
N GLY A 60 15.64 15.33 9.91
CA GLY A 60 15.30 14.36 10.94
C GLY A 60 14.14 13.47 10.55
N ILE A 61 13.49 12.88 11.57
CA ILE A 61 12.39 11.94 11.38
C ILE A 61 11.26 12.29 12.34
N LEU A 62 10.03 12.24 11.82
CA LEU A 62 8.82 12.24 12.64
C LEU A 62 8.13 10.89 12.57
N LYS A 63 7.43 10.52 13.63
CA LYS A 63 6.66 9.28 13.74
C LYS A 63 5.31 9.54 14.37
N THR A 64 4.28 8.92 13.83
CA THR A 64 2.93 8.97 14.40
C THR A 64 2.13 7.74 14.03
N CYS A 65 1.05 7.50 14.78
CA CYS A 65 0.03 6.52 14.44
C CYS A 65 -1.23 7.30 14.06
N ALA A 66 -1.60 7.25 12.78
CA ALA A 66 -2.76 7.93 12.24
C ALA A 66 -3.95 6.95 12.12
N VAL A 67 -5.14 7.42 12.48
CA VAL A 67 -6.39 6.67 12.36
C VAL A 67 -7.30 7.41 11.39
N GLY A 68 -7.53 6.79 10.24
CA GLY A 68 -8.45 7.31 9.21
C GLY A 68 -9.58 6.33 8.92
N GLU A 69 -10.29 6.59 7.84
CA GLU A 69 -11.36 5.73 7.32
C GLU A 69 -10.81 4.82 6.21
N CYS A 70 -11.19 3.54 6.21
CA CYS A 70 -10.80 2.63 5.14
C CYS A 70 -11.55 2.92 3.83
N ASP A 71 -10.80 3.17 2.75
CA ASP A 71 -11.36 3.48 1.41
C ASP A 71 -12.25 2.38 0.82
N ARG A 72 -12.12 1.14 1.32
CA ARG A 72 -12.88 0.00 0.80
C ARG A 72 -14.12 -0.33 1.61
N CYS A 73 -14.04 -0.24 2.94
CA CYS A 73 -15.11 -0.72 3.84
C CYS A 73 -15.65 0.33 4.81
N LEU A 74 -15.07 1.54 4.82
CA LEU A 74 -15.42 2.65 5.69
C LEU A 74 -15.25 2.37 7.20
N ALA A 75 -14.60 1.26 7.56
CA ALA A 75 -14.23 0.96 8.94
C ALA A 75 -12.97 1.75 9.35
N PRO A 76 -12.75 2.02 10.64
CA PRO A 76 -11.53 2.65 11.13
C PRO A 76 -10.28 1.89 10.70
N ALA A 77 -9.27 2.61 10.24
CA ALA A 77 -7.99 2.08 9.78
C ALA A 77 -6.84 2.81 10.48
N SER A 78 -6.03 2.06 11.23
CA SER A 78 -4.82 2.56 11.89
C SER A 78 -3.60 2.31 11.00
N MET A 79 -2.74 3.31 10.85
CA MET A 79 -1.47 3.20 10.13
C MET A 79 -0.36 3.92 10.88
N ASP A 80 0.82 3.31 10.90
CA ASP A 80 2.02 3.94 11.42
C ASP A 80 2.70 4.70 10.27
N ILE A 81 2.97 5.99 10.49
CA ILE A 81 3.60 6.87 9.52
C ILE A 81 4.94 7.31 10.10
N ALA A 82 6.01 7.16 9.31
CA ALA A 82 7.35 7.61 9.66
C ALA A 82 7.91 8.43 8.50
N ALA A 83 7.92 9.75 8.63
CA ALA A 83 8.33 10.65 7.56
C ALA A 83 9.70 11.25 7.84
N GLU A 84 10.49 11.40 6.78
CA GLU A 84 11.73 12.16 6.81
C GLU A 84 11.42 13.65 6.65
N VAL A 85 12.14 14.46 7.43
CA VAL A 85 12.05 15.91 7.41
C VAL A 85 13.36 16.41 6.83
N ASP A 86 13.27 17.22 5.78
CA ASP A 86 14.40 17.86 5.12
C ASP A 86 13.91 19.21 4.58
N GLU A 87 14.12 20.27 5.36
CA GLU A 87 13.62 21.62 5.05
C GLU A 87 14.73 22.65 5.27
N TYR A 88 14.85 23.59 4.34
CA TYR A 88 15.87 24.64 4.39
C TYR A 88 15.27 26.02 4.67
N TYR A 89 15.75 26.67 5.73
CA TYR A 89 15.30 28.00 6.15
C TYR A 89 16.38 29.04 5.88
N LEU A 90 16.20 29.90 4.87
CA LEU A 90 17.15 30.96 4.52
C LEU A 90 17.01 32.18 5.44
N PHE A 91 18.13 32.84 5.75
CA PHE A 91 18.10 34.09 6.52
C PHE A 91 17.57 35.28 5.73
N GLU A 92 17.85 35.30 4.42
CA GLU A 92 17.47 36.37 3.49
C GLU A 92 16.99 35.73 2.18
N GLU A 93 16.07 36.41 1.50
CA GLU A 93 15.59 35.97 0.19
C GLU A 93 16.71 36.16 -0.86
N PRO A 94 16.97 35.16 -1.72
CA PRO A 94 18.04 35.26 -2.71
C PRO A 94 17.76 36.37 -3.73
N GLU A 95 18.74 37.27 -3.95
CA GLU A 95 18.60 38.41 -4.89
C GLU A 95 18.39 37.98 -6.35
N HIS A 96 18.86 36.78 -6.70
CA HIS A 96 18.64 36.12 -7.99
C HIS A 96 18.12 34.72 -7.68
N PRO A 97 16.79 34.50 -7.58
CA PRO A 97 16.26 33.14 -7.59
C PRO A 97 16.82 32.47 -8.84
N ALA A 98 17.34 31.25 -8.71
CA ALA A 98 17.95 30.56 -9.84
C ALA A 98 16.97 30.58 -11.04
N ASP A 99 17.42 31.04 -12.20
CA ASP A 99 16.64 31.18 -13.44
C ASP A 99 16.25 29.81 -14.07
N ASP A 100 16.39 28.72 -13.32
CA ASP A 100 16.20 27.35 -13.79
C ASP A 100 15.02 26.70 -13.04
N GLU A 101 14.35 25.78 -13.73
CA GLU A 101 13.12 25.06 -13.36
C GLU A 101 13.18 24.24 -12.05
N ASP A 102 14.26 24.39 -11.27
CA ASP A 102 14.49 23.84 -9.93
C ASP A 102 14.33 24.97 -8.88
N GLU A 103 13.08 25.42 -8.68
CA GLU A 103 12.72 26.27 -7.54
C GLU A 103 12.91 25.42 -6.27
N ALA A 104 14.10 25.48 -5.67
CA ALA A 104 14.36 24.82 -4.40
C ALA A 104 13.31 25.32 -3.40
N ASP A 105 12.52 24.40 -2.84
CA ASP A 105 11.52 24.74 -1.83
C ASP A 105 12.28 25.18 -0.57
N TYR A 106 12.28 26.48 -0.28
CA TYR A 106 12.90 27.05 0.90
C TYR A 106 11.89 27.90 1.64
N SER A 107 12.01 27.86 2.96
CA SER A 107 11.30 28.73 3.88
C SER A 107 12.20 29.90 4.31
N LEU A 108 11.62 31.03 4.72
CA LEU A 108 12.41 32.14 5.30
C LEU A 108 12.40 32.07 6.83
N VAL A 109 13.54 32.35 7.43
CA VAL A 109 13.65 32.59 8.88
C VAL A 109 12.84 33.83 9.24
N SER A 110 12.05 33.75 10.31
CA SER A 110 11.25 34.88 10.77
C SER A 110 12.13 36.04 11.22
N SER A 111 11.63 37.27 11.06
CA SER A 111 12.35 38.50 11.43
C SER A 111 12.82 38.58 12.90
N ASP A 112 12.21 37.81 13.80
CA ASP A 112 12.60 37.67 15.21
C ASP A 112 13.64 36.57 15.45
N LYS A 113 14.25 36.04 14.38
CA LYS A 113 15.21 34.92 14.38
C LYS A 113 14.60 33.64 14.92
N THR A 114 13.38 33.34 14.50
CA THR A 114 12.70 32.09 14.85
C THR A 114 12.32 31.28 13.62
N ILE A 115 12.22 29.96 13.80
CA ILE A 115 11.77 29.01 12.81
C ILE A 115 10.53 28.30 13.34
N ASP A 116 9.48 28.22 12.53
CA ASP A 116 8.31 27.39 12.84
C ASP A 116 8.47 26.00 12.21
N LEU A 117 8.79 25.01 13.05
CA LEU A 117 8.97 23.63 12.60
C LEU A 117 7.67 22.95 12.22
N ALA A 118 6.51 23.49 12.59
CA ALA A 118 5.22 22.96 12.12
C ALA A 118 5.13 23.02 10.59
N GLY A 119 5.76 24.03 9.98
CA GLY A 119 5.87 24.20 8.53
C GLY A 119 6.65 23.08 7.84
N ALA A 120 7.61 22.44 8.50
CA ALA A 120 8.35 21.31 7.97
C ALA A 120 7.67 19.96 8.31
N LEU A 121 7.18 19.83 9.55
CA LEU A 121 6.62 18.57 10.05
C LEU A 121 5.31 18.17 9.35
N LEU A 122 4.39 19.11 9.14
CA LEU A 122 3.09 18.78 8.57
C LEU A 122 3.18 18.35 7.10
N PRO A 123 3.94 19.05 6.22
CA PRO A 123 4.14 18.58 4.85
C PRO A 123 4.84 17.23 4.76
N SER A 124 5.90 16.98 5.55
CA SER A 124 6.55 15.68 5.61
C SER A 124 5.57 14.56 5.99
N LEU A 125 4.74 14.80 7.02
CA LEU A 125 3.71 13.84 7.44
C LEU A 125 2.69 13.57 6.33
N VAL A 126 2.24 14.62 5.64
CA VAL A 126 1.27 14.53 4.55
C VAL A 126 1.86 13.76 3.36
N MET A 127 3.12 14.02 3.00
CA MET A 127 3.80 13.35 1.88
C MET A 127 3.97 11.84 2.12
N GLU A 128 4.23 11.44 3.36
CA GLU A 128 4.38 10.01 3.71
C GLU A 128 3.02 9.32 3.99
N THR A 129 1.92 10.06 4.01
CA THR A 129 0.60 9.47 4.22
C THR A 129 0.21 8.60 3.02
N PRO A 130 -0.17 7.33 3.21
CA PRO A 130 -0.55 6.44 2.12
C PRO A 130 -1.72 6.97 1.29
N PHE A 131 -1.61 6.92 -0.04
CA PHE A 131 -2.70 7.28 -0.96
C PHE A 131 -3.94 6.39 -0.84
N VAL A 132 -3.78 5.16 -0.32
CA VAL A 132 -4.88 4.22 -0.12
C VAL A 132 -4.86 3.74 1.32
N VAL A 133 -5.91 4.06 2.06
CA VAL A 133 -6.09 3.74 3.47
C VAL A 133 -6.90 2.45 3.60
N LEU A 134 -6.27 1.40 4.14
CA LEU A 134 -6.91 0.11 4.35
C LEU A 134 -6.89 -0.28 5.82
N CYS A 135 -8.02 -0.75 6.36
CA CYS A 135 -8.08 -1.30 7.71
C CYS A 135 -7.28 -2.62 7.87
N LYS A 136 -6.96 -3.27 6.75
CA LYS A 136 -6.09 -4.45 6.63
C LYS A 136 -5.68 -4.63 5.16
N PRO A 137 -4.53 -5.27 4.86
CA PRO A 137 -4.03 -5.42 3.48
C PRO A 137 -5.03 -6.13 2.56
N ASP A 138 -5.70 -7.18 3.07
CA ASP A 138 -6.69 -7.96 2.31
C ASP A 138 -8.14 -7.52 2.56
N CYS A 139 -8.38 -6.22 2.78
CA CYS A 139 -9.74 -5.72 3.00
C CYS A 139 -10.62 -6.01 1.78
N LYS A 140 -11.74 -6.72 1.95
CA LYS A 140 -12.62 -7.08 0.83
C LYS A 140 -13.50 -5.91 0.35
N GLY A 141 -13.78 -4.98 1.24
CA GLY A 141 -14.59 -3.79 0.98
C GLY A 141 -16.10 -4.01 1.08
N LEU A 142 -16.87 -3.02 0.65
CA LEU A 142 -18.33 -3.11 0.56
C LEU A 142 -18.76 -3.79 -0.75
N CYS A 143 -19.89 -4.49 -0.69
CA CYS A 143 -20.54 -5.01 -1.88
C CYS A 143 -21.07 -3.86 -2.76
N PRO A 144 -20.71 -3.77 -4.05
CA PRO A 144 -21.20 -2.71 -4.94
C PRO A 144 -22.69 -2.86 -5.29
N VAL A 145 -23.33 -3.97 -4.91
CA VAL A 145 -24.76 -4.25 -5.20
C VAL A 145 -25.63 -3.89 -3.99
N CYS A 146 -25.27 -4.31 -2.79
CA CYS A 146 -26.11 -4.15 -1.60
C CYS A 146 -25.47 -3.35 -0.45
N GLY A 147 -24.19 -2.98 -0.55
CA GLY A 147 -23.48 -2.24 0.51
C GLY A 147 -23.04 -3.07 1.72
N ALA A 148 -23.24 -4.40 1.72
CA ALA A 148 -22.78 -5.27 2.81
C ALA A 148 -21.24 -5.27 2.94
N ASN A 149 -20.73 -5.30 4.18
CA ASN A 149 -19.30 -5.42 4.45
C ASN A 149 -18.82 -6.85 4.18
N LEU A 150 -18.07 -7.03 3.09
CA LEU A 150 -17.58 -8.35 2.66
C LEU A 150 -16.52 -8.95 3.60
N ASN A 151 -16.03 -8.15 4.55
CA ASN A 151 -15.15 -8.63 5.61
C ASN A 151 -15.92 -9.38 6.72
N GLU A 152 -17.23 -9.14 6.85
CA GLU A 152 -18.08 -9.69 7.91
C GLU A 152 -19.00 -10.80 7.36
N GLU A 153 -19.56 -10.59 6.17
CA GLU A 153 -20.48 -11.55 5.55
C GLU A 153 -20.25 -11.71 4.04
N ASP A 154 -20.68 -12.85 3.49
CA ASP A 154 -20.77 -13.05 2.05
C ASP A 154 -22.23 -12.93 1.59
N CYS A 155 -22.56 -11.81 0.96
CA CYS A 155 -23.89 -11.55 0.41
C CYS A 155 -24.16 -12.28 -0.92
N GLY A 156 -23.19 -13.04 -1.47
CA GLY A 156 -23.35 -13.85 -2.68
C GLY A 156 -23.40 -13.08 -4.01
N HIS A 157 -23.58 -11.76 -3.98
CA HIS A 157 -23.65 -10.93 -5.19
C HIS A 157 -22.37 -10.98 -6.03
N ALA A 158 -21.20 -11.14 -5.41
CA ALA A 158 -19.95 -11.27 -6.15
C ALA A 158 -19.96 -12.49 -7.09
N ALA A 159 -20.43 -13.64 -6.59
CA ALA A 159 -20.56 -14.86 -7.39
C ALA A 159 -21.61 -14.69 -8.51
N GLN A 160 -22.74 -14.03 -8.20
CA GLN A 160 -23.78 -13.76 -9.18
C GLN A 160 -23.28 -12.85 -10.32
N VAL A 161 -22.64 -11.72 -9.98
CA VAL A 161 -22.09 -10.77 -10.95
C VAL A 161 -21.01 -11.44 -11.81
N ASN A 162 -20.13 -12.24 -11.20
CA ASN A 162 -19.09 -12.96 -11.94
C ASN A 162 -19.69 -13.98 -12.92
N ARG A 163 -20.72 -14.72 -12.50
CA ARG A 163 -21.44 -15.65 -13.40
C ARG A 163 -22.05 -14.91 -14.58
N THR A 164 -22.81 -13.85 -14.33
CA THR A 164 -23.44 -13.06 -15.40
C THR A 164 -22.40 -12.47 -16.35
N ARG A 165 -21.32 -11.86 -15.84
CA ARG A 165 -20.22 -11.36 -16.68
C ARG A 165 -19.55 -12.45 -17.49
N SER A 166 -19.40 -13.65 -16.94
CA SER A 166 -18.81 -14.77 -17.66
C SER A 166 -19.71 -15.27 -18.80
N GLU A 167 -21.02 -15.36 -18.55
CA GLU A 167 -22.03 -15.72 -19.55
C GLU A 167 -22.06 -14.67 -20.67
N GLU A 168 -22.11 -13.38 -20.34
CA GLU A 168 -22.07 -12.28 -21.32
C GLU A 168 -20.78 -12.30 -22.15
N ARG A 169 -19.63 -12.57 -21.53
CA ARG A 169 -18.36 -12.75 -22.24
C ARG A 169 -18.40 -13.95 -23.17
N LEU A 170 -18.99 -15.06 -22.75
CA LEU A 170 -19.10 -16.27 -23.55
C LEU A 170 -19.99 -16.05 -24.78
N ASP A 171 -21.08 -15.31 -24.63
CA ASP A 171 -22.03 -15.03 -25.71
C ASP A 171 -21.51 -13.99 -26.71
N SER A 172 -20.79 -12.96 -26.23
CA SER A 172 -20.35 -11.82 -27.06
C SER A 172 -18.96 -11.96 -27.69
N ASN A 173 -18.18 -12.98 -27.32
CA ASN A 173 -16.83 -13.15 -27.86
C ASN A 173 -16.84 -13.73 -29.30
N PRO A 174 -15.80 -13.48 -30.12
CA PRO A 174 -15.74 -13.95 -31.51
C PRO A 174 -15.72 -15.47 -31.69
N PHE A 175 -15.52 -16.24 -30.61
CA PHE A 175 -15.51 -17.70 -30.59
C PHE A 175 -16.79 -18.30 -29.99
N SER A 176 -17.83 -17.51 -29.72
CA SER A 176 -19.09 -17.98 -29.10
C SER A 176 -19.77 -19.10 -29.90
N VAL A 177 -19.53 -19.14 -31.23
CA VAL A 177 -19.98 -20.21 -32.13
C VAL A 177 -19.48 -21.61 -31.69
N LEU A 178 -18.32 -21.68 -31.02
CA LEU A 178 -17.74 -22.95 -30.56
C LEU A 178 -18.44 -23.52 -29.32
N ALA A 179 -19.26 -22.73 -28.60
CA ALA A 179 -19.89 -23.16 -27.35
C ALA A 179 -20.91 -24.29 -27.54
N GLY A 180 -21.47 -24.43 -28.76
CA GLY A 180 -22.43 -25.49 -29.11
C GLY A 180 -21.81 -26.73 -29.75
N LEU A 181 -20.48 -26.84 -29.84
CA LEU A 181 -19.83 -28.01 -30.43
C LEU A 181 -19.84 -29.19 -29.46
N THR A 182 -20.59 -30.22 -29.80
CA THR A 182 -20.51 -31.55 -29.16
C THR A 182 -19.54 -32.40 -29.96
N PHE A 183 -18.48 -32.88 -29.31
CA PHE A 183 -17.61 -33.89 -29.91
C PHE A 183 -18.26 -35.25 -29.69
N ASP A 184 -18.97 -35.74 -30.70
CA ASP A 184 -19.43 -37.12 -30.74
C ASP A 184 -18.21 -38.01 -31.04
N ASP A 185 -17.60 -38.56 -29.99
CA ASP A 185 -16.65 -39.66 -30.10
C ASP A 185 -17.42 -40.94 -30.46
N GLU A 186 -17.86 -41.10 -31.71
CA GLU A 186 -18.25 -42.41 -32.24
C GLU A 186 -18.38 -42.45 -33.77
N LYS A 187 -17.33 -42.92 -34.46
CA LYS A 187 -17.33 -44.12 -35.34
C LYS A 187 -16.13 -44.14 -36.28
N ASN A 188 -15.24 -45.11 -36.07
CA ASN A 188 -14.47 -45.69 -37.17
C ASN A 188 -14.95 -47.14 -37.35
N SER A 189 -15.88 -47.36 -38.28
CA SER A 189 -16.30 -48.69 -38.72
C SER A 189 -15.82 -48.92 -40.16
N GLU A 190 -14.93 -49.92 -40.30
CA GLU A 190 -14.71 -50.80 -41.46
C GLU A 190 -14.02 -50.14 -42.69
N GLU A 191 -12.96 -50.68 -43.31
CA GLU A 191 -12.75 -52.05 -43.78
C GLU A 191 -11.29 -52.25 -44.30
N SER A 192 -10.59 -53.34 -43.94
CA SER A 192 -9.77 -54.16 -44.87
C SER A 192 -9.09 -55.37 -44.20
N VAL A 193 -9.71 -56.53 -44.44
CA VAL A 193 -9.18 -57.84 -44.90
C VAL A 193 -8.13 -58.66 -44.10
N GLU A 194 -8.56 -59.88 -43.75
CA GLU A 194 -7.84 -61.19 -43.66
C GLU A 194 -6.62 -61.35 -42.72
N ASP A 195 -6.68 -62.27 -41.74
CA ASP A 195 -6.39 -63.71 -41.93
C ASP A 195 -6.49 -64.50 -40.59
N SER A 196 -7.16 -65.66 -40.67
CA SER A 196 -6.99 -66.94 -39.95
C SER A 196 -6.73 -67.06 -38.43
N ALA A 197 -7.60 -67.87 -37.79
CA ALA A 197 -7.33 -69.03 -36.91
C ALA A 197 -6.30 -68.87 -35.75
N GLU A 198 -6.46 -69.38 -34.54
CA GLU A 198 -7.27 -70.46 -33.95
C GLU A 198 -7.00 -70.42 -32.43
N GLU A 199 -7.96 -70.95 -31.66
CA GLU A 199 -7.83 -71.62 -30.35
C GLU A 199 -7.12 -70.94 -29.14
N GLY A 200 -7.88 -70.86 -28.04
CA GLY A 200 -7.56 -71.72 -26.88
C GLY A 200 -7.14 -71.05 -25.57
N ALA A 201 -7.83 -71.47 -24.49
CA ALA A 201 -7.41 -71.57 -23.09
C ALA A 201 -7.14 -70.26 -22.29
N GLU A 202 -8.00 -69.91 -21.33
CA GLU A 202 -7.90 -70.30 -19.90
C GLU A 202 -6.62 -69.78 -19.21
N ASP A 203 -6.75 -68.84 -18.27
CA ASP A 203 -6.65 -69.10 -16.82
C ASP A 203 -6.40 -67.82 -16.00
N SER A 204 -6.98 -67.89 -14.82
CA SER A 204 -6.92 -67.11 -13.59
C SER A 204 -5.54 -66.58 -13.16
N THR A 205 -5.58 -65.51 -12.34
CA THR A 205 -4.83 -65.23 -11.08
C THR A 205 -4.50 -63.72 -11.00
N LYS A 206 -5.16 -62.93 -10.15
CA LYS A 206 -4.77 -62.60 -8.74
C LYS A 206 -3.26 -62.59 -8.51
N GLU A 207 -2.68 -61.41 -8.24
CA GLU A 207 -1.99 -61.18 -6.97
C GLU A 207 -1.76 -59.68 -6.68
N SER A 208 -1.91 -59.35 -5.40
CA SER A 208 -1.55 -58.09 -4.75
C SER A 208 -0.29 -58.34 -3.94
N VAL A 209 0.68 -57.42 -3.93
CA VAL A 209 1.78 -57.37 -2.94
C VAL A 209 2.21 -55.89 -2.86
N GLU A 210 1.87 -55.09 -1.85
CA GLU A 210 2.35 -54.98 -0.45
C GLU A 210 3.87 -54.81 -0.23
N GLY A 211 4.22 -53.73 0.49
CA GLY A 211 5.39 -53.65 1.38
C GLY A 211 6.54 -52.76 0.91
N ARG A 212 7.23 -51.99 1.76
CA ARG A 212 7.30 -51.94 3.23
C ARG A 212 8.04 -50.65 3.65
N ASP A 213 7.69 -50.18 4.84
CA ASP A 213 8.50 -49.35 5.74
C ASP A 213 9.85 -49.98 6.12
N SER A 214 10.84 -49.14 6.42
CA SER A 214 11.83 -49.40 7.47
C SER A 214 12.63 -48.13 7.86
N ASP A 215 12.16 -47.48 8.93
CA ASP A 215 12.85 -47.16 10.20
C ASP A 215 14.40 -47.11 10.26
N SER A 216 14.99 -45.98 10.70
CA SER A 216 15.93 -45.94 11.86
C SER A 216 16.61 -44.59 12.12
N LYS A 217 16.40 -44.08 13.35
CA LYS A 217 17.38 -43.48 14.28
C LYS A 217 18.40 -42.43 13.76
N ARG A 218 18.25 -41.19 14.23
CA ARG A 218 19.08 -40.61 15.32
C ARG A 218 18.46 -39.35 15.90
#